data_AF-A0A6I8N4Z5-F1
#
_entry.id   AF-A0A6I8N4Z5-F1
#
_cell.length_a   1.000
_cell.length_b   1.000
_cell.length_c   1.000
_cell.angle_alpha   90.00
_cell.angle_beta   90.00
_cell.angle_gamma   90.00
#
_symmetry.space_group_name_H-M   'P 1'
#
loop_
_entity.id
_entity.type
_entity.pdbx_description
1 polymer ?
#
loop_
_entity_poly.entity_id
_entity_poly.type
_entity_poly.pdbx_seq_one_letter_code
_entity_poly.pdbx_strand_id
1 'polypeptide(L)'
;MADGGPGPSGPPLALPPAQGSSARSSPRPPPPRTLQGLLQMAVTAGPPGPPPAHEPMSEERRQWLQEAMSAALRGPSEEVEQMKSCLKVLVRPEPLSGPDTELTADQQEREGALELLADLCENMDNAADFCQLSGMHVLVGRYLEAAAAELRWRAAQLVGTCSQNVAAIQEQRAGLGALRKLLRLLDRDPSDAVRVKALYAISCLVREQEAGLLQFLRLDGFSVLMRAMQRPVRKLKVKSAFLLQNLLGRTPEYKGTLCSMGMVQQLVSLIRTEHSPFHEHVLGALCSLVTDFPQGVKECREPELGLEELLRERSQLLREHEEFQEELEFCEKLLHICFSSPTDDSMDR
;
A
#
# COMPACT_ATOMS: atom_id res chain seq x y z
N MET A 1 -53.43 18.57 -31.24
CA MET A 1 -52.17 18.89 -31.94
C MET A 1 -51.06 18.63 -30.93
N ALA A 2 -50.45 17.45 -30.99
CA ALA A 2 -49.07 17.23 -31.50
C ALA A 2 -48.06 17.93 -30.57
N ASP A 3 -47.07 17.30 -29.93
CA ASP A 3 -46.11 16.24 -30.34
C ASP A 3 -45.41 15.80 -29.01
N GLY A 4 -44.92 14.58 -28.72
CA GLY A 4 -44.34 13.55 -29.58
C GLY A 4 -42.81 13.52 -29.44
N GLY A 5 -42.25 13.00 -28.34
CA GLY A 5 -40.80 12.85 -28.14
C GLY A 5 -40.44 11.76 -27.12
N PRO A 6 -39.75 10.66 -27.49
CA PRO A 6 -39.66 9.44 -26.69
C PRO A 6 -38.45 9.41 -25.75
N GLY A 7 -38.67 8.89 -24.53
CA GLY A 7 -37.60 8.43 -23.66
C GLY A 7 -36.93 7.15 -24.19
N PRO A 8 -35.70 6.84 -23.77
CA PRO A 8 -34.99 5.65 -24.21
C PRO A 8 -35.54 4.41 -23.48
N SER A 9 -36.60 3.82 -24.03
CA SER A 9 -37.07 2.47 -23.69
C SER A 9 -36.40 1.46 -24.62
N GLY A 10 -35.19 1.01 -24.24
CA GLY A 10 -34.54 -0.17 -24.83
C GLY A 10 -34.79 -1.41 -23.97
N PRO A 11 -35.08 -2.59 -24.55
CA PRO A 11 -35.36 -3.80 -23.78
C PRO A 11 -34.10 -4.32 -23.07
N PRO A 12 -34.25 -5.08 -21.96
CA PRO A 12 -33.12 -5.74 -21.33
C PRO A 12 -32.53 -6.77 -22.30
N LEU A 13 -31.22 -6.73 -22.51
CA LEU A 13 -30.44 -7.75 -23.23
C LEU A 13 -30.48 -9.06 -22.43
N ALA A 14 -31.56 -9.83 -22.60
CA ALA A 14 -31.65 -11.20 -22.15
C ALA A 14 -30.77 -12.08 -23.05
N LEU A 15 -29.76 -12.73 -22.46
CA LEU A 15 -28.98 -13.77 -23.12
C LEU A 15 -29.90 -14.98 -23.40
N PRO A 16 -29.93 -15.52 -24.63
CA PRO A 16 -30.72 -16.72 -24.92
C PRO A 16 -30.07 -17.96 -24.28
N PRO A 17 -30.86 -18.99 -23.91
CA PRO A 17 -30.35 -20.18 -23.27
C PRO A 17 -29.54 -21.04 -24.25
N ALA A 18 -28.44 -21.59 -23.76
CA ALA A 18 -27.57 -22.49 -24.51
C ALA A 18 -28.33 -23.77 -24.89
N GLN A 19 -28.60 -23.95 -26.19
CA GLN A 19 -28.99 -25.25 -26.72
C GLN A 19 -27.75 -26.13 -26.85
N GLY A 20 -27.75 -27.24 -26.11
CA GLY A 20 -26.69 -28.25 -26.16
C GLY A 20 -26.63 -28.94 -27.51
N SER A 21 -25.43 -29.11 -28.04
CA SER A 21 -25.10 -30.17 -28.99
C SER A 21 -23.72 -30.70 -28.68
N SER A 22 -23.67 -32.00 -28.41
CA SER A 22 -22.49 -32.80 -28.13
C SER A 22 -21.49 -32.74 -29.28
N ALA A 23 -20.31 -32.16 -29.03
CA ALA A 23 -19.11 -32.44 -29.82
C ALA A 23 -17.85 -32.22 -28.97
N ARG A 24 -17.12 -33.33 -28.77
CA ARG A 24 -15.73 -33.52 -28.34
C ARG A 24 -14.94 -32.30 -27.84
N SER A 25 -14.43 -32.45 -26.62
CA SER A 25 -13.46 -31.57 -25.95
C SER A 25 -12.15 -31.42 -26.74
N SER A 26 -11.95 -30.25 -27.33
CA SER A 26 -10.64 -29.75 -27.75
C SER A 26 -10.18 -28.68 -26.75
N PRO A 27 -8.90 -28.63 -26.35
CA PRO A 27 -8.41 -27.64 -25.40
C PRO A 27 -8.56 -26.23 -25.98
N ARG A 28 -9.23 -25.33 -25.24
CA ARG A 28 -9.31 -23.91 -25.61
C ARG A 28 -7.89 -23.32 -25.59
N PRO A 29 -7.42 -22.64 -26.66
CA PRO A 29 -6.12 -22.00 -26.66
C PRO A 29 -6.08 -20.86 -25.62
N PRO A 30 -4.89 -20.52 -25.07
CA PRO A 30 -4.76 -19.45 -24.09
C PRO A 30 -5.18 -18.10 -24.71
N PRO A 31 -5.77 -17.20 -23.92
CA PRO A 31 -6.17 -15.88 -24.42
C PRO A 31 -4.95 -15.08 -24.88
N PRO A 32 -5.04 -14.38 -26.02
CA PRO A 32 -3.93 -13.67 -26.62
C PRO A 32 -3.47 -12.50 -25.75
N ARG A 33 -2.15 -12.40 -25.56
CA ARG A 33 -1.49 -11.38 -24.73
C ARG A 33 -1.06 -10.14 -25.50
N THR A 34 -1.35 -10.08 -26.80
CA THR A 34 -1.00 -8.98 -27.68
C THR A 34 -2.25 -8.49 -28.43
N LEU A 35 -2.32 -7.19 -28.70
CA LEU A 35 -3.42 -6.57 -29.47
C LEU A 35 -3.64 -7.24 -30.82
N GLN A 36 -2.57 -7.64 -31.50
CA GLN A 36 -2.63 -8.41 -32.74
C GLN A 36 -3.28 -9.79 -32.55
N GLY A 37 -3.00 -10.47 -31.43
CA GLY A 37 -3.61 -11.76 -31.12
C GLY A 37 -5.10 -11.64 -30.78
N LEU A 38 -5.50 -10.58 -30.08
CA LEU A 38 -6.92 -10.28 -29.81
C LEU A 38 -7.67 -9.96 -31.11
N LEU A 39 -7.06 -9.19 -32.01
CA LEU A 39 -7.61 -8.90 -33.33
C LEU A 39 -7.76 -10.16 -34.18
N GLN A 40 -6.74 -11.03 -34.22
CA GLN A 40 -6.85 -12.32 -34.92
C GLN A 40 -7.94 -13.21 -34.34
N MET A 41 -8.04 -13.29 -33.01
CA MET A 41 -9.09 -14.06 -32.35
C MET A 41 -10.49 -13.56 -32.70
N ALA A 42 -10.70 -12.23 -32.68
CA ALA A 42 -11.97 -11.61 -33.04
C ALA A 42 -12.34 -11.87 -34.51
N VAL A 43 -11.36 -11.87 -35.42
CA VAL A 43 -11.57 -12.21 -36.84
C VAL A 43 -11.93 -13.69 -37.01
N THR A 44 -11.28 -14.59 -36.27
CA THR A 44 -11.55 -16.04 -36.36
C THR A 44 -12.84 -16.50 -35.68
N ALA A 45 -13.41 -15.68 -34.78
CA ALA A 45 -14.65 -15.98 -34.07
C ALA A 45 -15.93 -15.59 -34.85
N GLY A 46 -15.79 -14.99 -36.04
CA GLY A 46 -16.91 -14.68 -36.93
C GLY A 46 -17.54 -15.93 -37.57
N PRO A 47 -18.84 -15.93 -37.88
CA PRO A 47 -19.51 -17.08 -38.49
C PRO A 47 -18.91 -17.43 -39.87
N PRO A 48 -18.87 -18.72 -40.26
CA PRO A 48 -18.33 -19.17 -41.53
C PRO A 48 -19.30 -18.83 -42.67
N GLY A 49 -19.12 -17.67 -43.27
CA GLY A 49 -19.75 -17.22 -44.50
C GLY A 49 -18.75 -16.43 -45.34
N PRO A 50 -19.07 -16.06 -46.60
CA PRO A 50 -18.23 -15.13 -47.35
C PRO A 50 -18.00 -13.89 -46.48
N PRO A 51 -16.76 -13.35 -46.42
CA PRO A 51 -16.46 -12.24 -45.54
C PRO A 51 -17.50 -11.16 -45.81
N PRO A 52 -18.21 -10.63 -44.78
CA PRO A 52 -19.04 -9.46 -44.98
C PRO A 52 -18.13 -8.45 -45.68
N ALA A 53 -18.57 -7.92 -46.82
CA ALA A 53 -17.79 -6.94 -47.55
C ALA A 53 -17.31 -5.93 -46.50
N HIS A 54 -15.99 -5.83 -46.32
CA HIS A 54 -15.43 -4.86 -45.40
C HIS A 54 -15.80 -3.51 -45.99
N GLU A 55 -16.95 -2.96 -45.58
CA GLU A 55 -17.27 -1.58 -45.86
C GLU A 55 -16.07 -0.81 -45.31
N PRO A 56 -15.31 -0.10 -46.16
CA PRO A 56 -14.26 0.78 -45.66
C PRO A 56 -14.95 1.66 -44.64
N MET A 57 -14.40 1.67 -43.41
CA MET A 57 -14.94 2.45 -42.30
C MET A 57 -15.39 3.81 -42.81
N SER A 58 -16.64 4.21 -42.53
CA SER A 58 -17.12 5.52 -42.97
C SER A 58 -16.16 6.60 -42.47
N GLU A 59 -15.93 7.62 -43.29
CA GLU A 59 -14.95 8.66 -42.98
C GLU A 59 -15.21 9.31 -41.62
N GLU A 60 -16.49 9.46 -41.25
CA GLU A 60 -16.93 9.92 -39.93
C GLU A 60 -16.53 8.96 -38.79
N ARG A 61 -16.68 7.64 -38.97
CA ARG A 61 -16.27 6.65 -37.96
C ARG A 61 -14.75 6.55 -37.87
N ARG A 62 -14.04 6.77 -38.97
CA ARG A 62 -12.57 6.87 -39.00
C ARG A 62 -12.07 8.07 -38.24
N GLN A 63 -12.64 9.23 -38.51
CA GLN A 63 -12.30 10.47 -37.82
C GLN A 63 -12.64 10.36 -36.34
N TRP A 64 -13.82 9.84 -35.99
CA TRP A 64 -14.18 9.60 -34.58
C TRP A 64 -13.22 8.63 -33.87
N LEU A 65 -12.86 7.51 -34.50
CA LEU A 65 -11.95 6.53 -33.90
C LEU A 65 -10.53 7.11 -33.77
N GLN A 66 -10.09 7.87 -34.77
CA GLN A 66 -8.77 8.51 -34.79
C GLN A 66 -8.71 9.64 -33.75
N GLU A 67 -9.79 10.41 -33.58
CA GLU A 67 -9.94 11.41 -32.52
C GLU A 67 -9.97 10.74 -31.14
N ALA A 68 -10.75 9.69 -30.94
CA ALA A 68 -10.81 8.95 -29.68
C ALA A 68 -9.48 8.30 -29.32
N MET A 69 -8.77 7.71 -30.29
CA MET A 69 -7.42 7.20 -30.10
C MET A 69 -6.43 8.31 -29.80
N SER A 70 -6.48 9.43 -30.53
CA SER A 70 -5.60 10.56 -30.28
C SER A 70 -5.86 11.20 -28.92
N ALA A 71 -7.11 11.27 -28.46
CA ALA A 71 -7.48 11.77 -27.15
C ALA A 71 -6.99 10.82 -26.04
N ALA A 72 -7.14 9.50 -26.24
CA ALA A 72 -6.63 8.49 -25.32
C ALA A 72 -5.09 8.48 -25.23
N LEU A 73 -4.40 8.79 -26.33
CA LEU A 73 -2.93 8.88 -26.39
C LEU A 73 -2.38 10.26 -25.96
N ARG A 74 -3.20 11.31 -25.98
CA ARG A 74 -2.79 12.67 -25.61
C ARG A 74 -2.59 12.84 -24.11
N GLY A 75 -3.44 12.19 -23.30
CA GLY A 75 -3.34 12.21 -21.83
C GLY A 75 -1.97 11.81 -21.30
N PRO A 76 -1.44 10.62 -21.65
CA PRO A 76 -0.12 10.17 -21.21
C PRO A 76 1.03 11.11 -21.62
N SER A 77 0.97 11.68 -22.83
CA SER A 77 2.03 12.59 -23.29
C SER A 77 1.99 13.95 -22.58
N GLU A 78 0.82 14.44 -22.20
CA GLU A 78 0.65 15.70 -21.46
C GLU A 78 1.10 15.53 -20.00
N GLU A 79 0.74 14.42 -19.36
CA GLU A 79 1.15 14.07 -18.00
C GLU A 79 2.68 13.96 -17.89
N VAL A 80 3.36 13.38 -18.88
CA VAL A 80 4.83 13.34 -18.93
C VAL A 80 5.46 14.72 -19.04
N GLU A 81 4.89 15.63 -19.84
CA GLU A 81 5.38 17.00 -19.91
C GLU A 81 5.14 17.79 -18.61
N GLN A 82 4.01 17.55 -17.94
CA GLN A 82 3.76 18.08 -16.59
C GLN A 82 4.79 17.56 -15.59
N MET A 83 5.07 16.26 -15.58
CA MET A 83 6.12 15.67 -14.73
C MET A 83 7.49 16.30 -14.98
N LYS A 84 7.87 16.50 -16.25
CA LYS A 84 9.13 17.18 -16.61
C LYS A 84 9.15 18.64 -16.12
N SER A 85 8.03 19.35 -16.20
CA SER A 85 7.91 20.71 -15.70
C SER A 85 8.13 20.77 -14.18
N CYS A 86 7.45 19.90 -13.43
CA CYS A 86 7.63 19.78 -11.98
C CYS A 86 9.09 19.43 -11.63
N LEU A 87 9.70 18.47 -12.33
CA LEU A 87 11.10 18.11 -12.11
C LEU A 87 12.07 19.27 -12.37
N LYS A 88 11.81 20.12 -13.38
CA LYS A 88 12.62 21.34 -13.61
C LYS A 88 12.56 22.31 -12.44
N VAL A 89 11.38 22.48 -11.81
CA VAL A 89 11.24 23.27 -10.58
C VAL A 89 12.07 22.63 -9.45
N LEU A 90 11.97 21.31 -9.28
CA LEU A 90 12.64 20.62 -8.18
C LEU A 90 14.17 20.55 -8.30
N VAL A 91 14.69 20.54 -9.51
CA VAL A 91 16.15 20.54 -9.77
C VAL A 91 16.75 21.93 -9.66
N ARG A 92 15.95 23.00 -9.77
CA ARG A 92 16.43 24.39 -9.63
C ARG A 92 17.20 24.56 -8.30
N PRO A 93 18.38 25.20 -8.31
CA PRO A 93 19.10 25.48 -7.07
C PRO A 93 18.21 26.27 -6.11
N GLU A 94 18.31 25.97 -4.81
CA GLU A 94 17.60 26.73 -3.78
C GLU A 94 18.20 28.14 -3.70
N PRO A 95 17.38 29.20 -3.67
CA PRO A 95 17.87 30.55 -3.46
C PRO A 95 18.59 30.64 -2.11
N LEU A 96 19.91 30.90 -2.15
CA LEU A 96 20.76 30.96 -0.96
C LEU A 96 20.49 32.19 -0.09
N SER A 97 19.99 33.26 -0.70
CA SER A 97 19.74 34.56 -0.07
C SER A 97 18.75 35.34 -0.93
N GLY A 98 17.73 35.90 -0.31
CA GLY A 98 16.68 36.68 -0.95
C GLY A 98 15.74 37.28 0.11
N PRO A 99 14.85 38.21 -0.26
CA PRO A 99 13.79 38.63 0.63
C PRO A 99 12.94 37.43 1.04
N ASP A 100 12.44 37.42 2.28
CA ASP A 100 11.62 36.31 2.82
C ASP A 100 10.42 35.95 1.91
N THR A 101 9.89 36.94 1.19
CA THR A 101 8.80 36.75 0.21
C THR A 101 9.22 35.88 -0.99
N GLU A 102 10.46 35.98 -1.47
CA GLU A 102 10.94 35.15 -2.59
C GLU A 102 11.26 33.72 -2.13
N LEU A 103 11.82 33.57 -0.93
CA LEU A 103 12.11 32.26 -0.35
C LEU A 103 10.82 31.47 -0.08
N THR A 104 9.79 32.14 0.44
CA THR A 104 8.48 31.52 0.67
C THR A 104 7.77 31.16 -0.63
N ALA A 105 7.85 32.01 -1.66
CA ALA A 105 7.30 31.71 -2.98
C ALA A 105 7.99 30.51 -3.66
N ASP A 106 9.33 30.43 -3.63
CA ASP A 106 10.07 29.27 -4.18
C ASP A 106 9.73 27.98 -3.44
N GLN A 107 9.60 28.04 -2.11
CA GLN A 107 9.18 26.88 -1.33
C GLN A 107 7.76 26.42 -1.72
N GLN A 108 6.81 27.34 -1.87
CA GLN A 108 5.44 27.01 -2.30
C GLN A 108 5.40 26.43 -3.72
N GLU A 109 6.21 26.95 -4.65
CA GLU A 109 6.34 26.40 -6.01
C GLU A 109 6.81 24.94 -5.97
N ARG A 110 7.81 24.63 -5.12
CA ARG A 110 8.31 23.26 -4.91
C ARG A 110 7.29 22.36 -4.22
N GLU A 111 6.57 22.87 -3.23
CA GLU A 111 5.50 22.12 -2.56
C GLU A 111 4.40 21.72 -3.54
N GLY A 112 3.92 22.67 -4.35
CA GLY A 112 2.92 22.41 -5.40
C GLY A 112 3.43 21.44 -6.47
N ALA A 113 4.71 21.53 -6.86
CA ALA A 113 5.31 20.57 -7.78
C ALA A 113 5.37 19.15 -7.19
N LEU A 114 5.66 19.00 -5.90
CA LEU A 114 5.65 17.68 -5.24
C LEU A 114 4.24 17.11 -5.09
N GLU A 115 3.24 17.95 -4.83
CA GLU A 115 1.83 17.53 -4.76
C GLU A 115 1.32 17.06 -6.12
N LEU A 116 1.53 17.85 -7.18
CA LEU A 116 1.12 17.46 -8.53
C LEU A 116 1.80 16.17 -8.98
N LEU A 117 3.10 16.00 -8.67
CA LEU A 117 3.80 14.74 -8.94
C LEU A 117 3.21 13.56 -8.16
N ALA A 118 2.76 13.77 -6.92
CA ALA A 118 2.12 12.73 -6.13
C ALA A 118 0.81 12.28 -6.75
N ASP A 119 -0.02 13.22 -7.20
CA ASP A 119 -1.29 12.94 -7.88
C ASP A 119 -1.05 12.18 -9.20
N LEU A 120 -0.10 12.66 -10.02
CA LEU A 120 0.25 11.99 -11.29
C LEU A 120 0.79 10.56 -11.05
N CYS A 121 1.63 10.38 -10.03
CA CYS A 121 2.25 9.09 -9.71
C CYS A 121 1.31 8.11 -9.00
N GLU A 122 0.05 8.48 -8.71
CA GLU A 122 -0.95 7.48 -8.33
C GLU A 122 -1.18 6.48 -9.46
N ASN A 123 -1.02 6.90 -10.72
CA ASN A 123 -0.97 6.01 -11.87
C ASN A 123 0.39 5.28 -11.94
N MET A 124 0.32 3.95 -12.13
CA MET A 124 1.49 3.07 -12.23
C MET A 124 2.43 3.45 -13.38
N ASP A 125 1.89 3.80 -14.55
CA ASP A 125 2.69 4.14 -15.73
C ASP A 125 3.45 5.46 -15.50
N ASN A 126 2.77 6.46 -14.93
CA ASN A 126 3.38 7.73 -14.57
C ASN A 126 4.46 7.59 -13.48
N ALA A 127 4.22 6.73 -12.48
CA ALA A 127 5.24 6.43 -11.48
C ALA A 127 6.49 5.78 -12.10
N ALA A 128 6.33 4.99 -13.15
CA ALA A 128 7.44 4.42 -13.92
C ALA A 128 8.19 5.50 -14.71
N ASP A 129 7.47 6.35 -15.45
CA ASP A 129 8.04 7.46 -16.19
C ASP A 129 8.78 8.45 -15.27
N PHE A 130 8.21 8.79 -14.12
CA PHE A 130 8.86 9.60 -13.10
C PHE A 130 10.22 9.04 -12.68
N CYS A 131 10.32 7.72 -12.56
CA CYS A 131 11.57 7.06 -12.19
C CYS A 131 12.57 7.00 -13.35
N GLN A 132 12.10 6.80 -14.58
CA GLN A 132 12.93 6.92 -15.79
C GLN A 132 13.51 8.34 -15.95
N LEU A 133 12.73 9.37 -15.59
CA LEU A 133 13.15 10.77 -15.54
C LEU A 133 14.06 11.09 -14.35
N SER A 134 14.57 10.09 -13.64
CA SER A 134 15.43 10.24 -12.46
C SER A 134 14.79 11.02 -11.30
N GLY A 135 13.47 11.15 -11.27
CA GLY A 135 12.76 11.88 -10.22
C GLY A 135 13.02 11.31 -8.82
N MET A 136 13.12 9.99 -8.70
CA MET A 136 13.45 9.33 -7.43
C MET A 136 14.84 9.74 -6.89
N HIS A 137 15.83 9.96 -7.76
CA HIS A 137 17.16 10.44 -7.34
C HIS A 137 17.08 11.84 -6.74
N VAL A 138 16.25 12.71 -7.32
CA VAL A 138 16.00 14.06 -6.80
C VAL A 138 15.35 13.99 -5.41
N LEU A 139 14.33 13.14 -5.23
CA LEU A 139 13.66 13.00 -3.94
C LEU A 139 14.60 12.50 -2.84
N VAL A 140 15.31 11.41 -3.12
CA VAL A 140 16.17 10.74 -2.12
C VAL A 140 17.45 11.53 -1.85
N GLY A 141 18.03 12.14 -2.90
CA GLY A 141 19.28 12.88 -2.81
C GLY A 141 19.14 14.28 -2.20
N ARG A 142 17.97 14.92 -2.37
CA ARG A 142 17.76 16.31 -1.95
C ARG A 142 16.60 16.48 -0.98
N TYR A 143 15.41 16.02 -1.36
CA TYR A 143 14.19 16.45 -0.67
C TYR A 143 13.87 15.70 0.63
N LEU A 144 14.30 14.45 0.80
CA LEU A 144 14.18 13.76 2.09
C LEU A 144 15.03 14.40 3.20
N GLU A 145 16.02 15.21 2.84
CA GLU A 145 16.88 15.93 3.78
C GLU A 145 16.72 17.46 3.65
N ALA A 146 15.65 17.94 3.01
CA ALA A 146 15.35 19.35 2.88
C ALA A 146 15.19 20.02 4.25
N ALA A 147 15.55 21.31 4.35
CA ALA A 147 15.43 22.07 5.61
C ALA A 147 13.96 22.24 6.04
N ALA A 148 13.06 22.49 5.09
CA ALA A 148 11.63 22.65 5.34
C ALA A 148 10.94 21.30 5.57
N ALA A 149 10.20 21.17 6.67
CA ALA A 149 9.42 19.96 6.97
C ALA A 149 8.36 19.68 5.89
N GLU A 150 7.77 20.73 5.33
CA GLU A 150 6.77 20.67 4.27
C GLU A 150 7.26 19.97 3.00
N LEU A 151 8.52 20.18 2.65
CA LEU A 151 9.17 19.50 1.54
C LEU A 151 9.50 18.04 1.89
N ARG A 152 10.00 17.78 3.10
CA ARG A 152 10.39 16.43 3.54
C ARG A 152 9.21 15.47 3.56
N TRP A 153 8.06 15.87 4.10
CA TRP A 153 6.91 14.97 4.19
C TRP A 153 6.28 14.70 2.82
N ARG A 154 6.21 15.70 1.93
CA ARG A 154 5.72 15.53 0.55
C ARG A 154 6.64 14.63 -0.26
N ALA A 155 7.94 14.78 -0.12
CA ALA A 155 8.90 13.88 -0.75
C ALA A 155 8.77 12.45 -0.23
N ALA A 156 8.63 12.26 1.09
CA ALA A 156 8.38 10.94 1.65
C ALA A 156 7.06 10.33 1.14
N GLN A 157 5.99 11.14 1.04
CA GLN A 157 4.73 10.70 0.43
C GLN A 157 4.94 10.21 -1.00
N LEU A 158 5.56 11.01 -1.86
CA LEU A 158 5.78 10.67 -3.26
C LEU A 158 6.67 9.43 -3.41
N VAL A 159 7.71 9.28 -2.58
CA VAL A 159 8.50 8.03 -2.52
C VAL A 159 7.60 6.83 -2.21
N GLY A 160 6.68 6.96 -1.25
CA GLY A 160 5.71 5.94 -0.91
C GLY A 160 4.74 5.60 -2.05
N THR A 161 4.15 6.63 -2.67
CA THR A 161 3.20 6.49 -3.79
C THR A 161 3.85 5.75 -4.95
N CYS A 162 5.03 6.18 -5.40
CA CYS A 162 5.74 5.49 -6.48
C CYS A 162 6.20 4.08 -6.06
N SER A 163 6.30 3.77 -4.76
CA SER A 163 6.73 2.47 -4.22
C SER A 163 5.63 1.45 -4.08
N GLN A 164 4.40 1.85 -3.87
CA GLN A 164 3.30 0.91 -3.83
C GLN A 164 3.06 0.24 -5.20
N ASN A 165 3.39 0.94 -6.29
CA ASN A 165 2.87 0.65 -7.62
C ASN A 165 3.82 -0.14 -8.54
N VAL A 166 5.14 -0.20 -8.27
CA VAL A 166 6.08 -0.77 -9.26
C VAL A 166 7.18 -1.62 -8.62
N ALA A 167 7.01 -2.95 -8.69
CA ALA A 167 8.02 -3.93 -8.26
C ALA A 167 9.38 -3.72 -8.96
N ALA A 168 9.38 -3.41 -10.26
CA ALA A 168 10.59 -3.16 -11.05
C ALA A 168 11.37 -1.90 -10.61
N ILE A 169 10.71 -0.91 -10.01
CA ILE A 169 11.38 0.30 -9.52
C ILE A 169 11.95 0.07 -8.12
N GLN A 170 11.39 -0.85 -7.34
CA GLN A 170 11.87 -1.14 -5.99
C GLN A 170 13.29 -1.75 -5.98
N GLU A 171 13.68 -2.51 -7.01
CA GLU A 171 15.06 -3.00 -7.15
C GLU A 171 16.07 -1.87 -7.37
N GLN A 172 15.76 -0.89 -8.23
CA GLN A 172 16.58 0.33 -8.35
C GLN A 172 16.64 1.12 -7.03
N ARG A 173 15.54 1.16 -6.25
CA ARG A 173 15.43 1.92 -5.00
C ARG A 173 16.21 1.32 -3.83
N ALA A 174 16.34 -0.01 -3.74
CA ALA A 174 17.17 -0.65 -2.73
C ALA A 174 18.63 -0.15 -2.78
N GLY A 175 19.10 0.24 -3.98
CA GLY A 175 20.41 0.84 -4.22
C GLY A 175 20.53 2.32 -3.87
N LEU A 176 19.43 3.08 -3.82
CA LEU A 176 19.45 4.54 -3.58
C LEU A 176 19.52 4.94 -2.11
N GLY A 177 19.49 3.97 -1.18
CA GLY A 177 19.59 4.25 0.26
C GLY A 177 18.40 5.01 0.84
N ALA A 178 17.26 5.06 0.13
CA ALA A 178 16.05 5.73 0.56
C ALA A 178 15.57 5.23 1.93
N LEU A 179 15.56 3.90 2.13
CA LEU A 179 15.09 3.28 3.36
C LEU A 179 15.86 3.76 4.61
N ARG A 180 17.19 3.95 4.50
CA ARG A 180 18.00 4.49 5.60
C ARG A 180 17.61 5.93 5.96
N LYS A 181 17.38 6.78 4.95
CA LYS A 181 16.94 8.17 5.17
C LYS A 181 15.53 8.19 5.79
N LEU A 182 14.61 7.38 5.28
CA LEU A 182 13.24 7.29 5.79
C LEU A 182 13.20 6.79 7.24
N LEU A 183 13.99 5.76 7.60
CA LEU A 183 14.10 5.29 8.98
C LEU A 183 14.64 6.38 9.91
N ARG A 184 15.63 7.17 9.45
CA ARG A 184 16.14 8.32 10.20
C ARG A 184 15.06 9.38 10.41
N LEU A 185 14.27 9.71 9.39
CA LEU A 185 13.16 10.66 9.49
C LEU A 185 12.10 10.17 10.48
N LEU A 186 11.69 8.90 10.37
CA LEU A 186 10.73 8.28 11.29
C LEU A 186 11.21 8.35 12.75
N ASP A 187 12.51 8.16 12.99
CA ASP A 187 13.08 8.11 14.34
C ASP A 187 13.36 9.52 14.92
N ARG A 188 13.85 10.46 14.10
CA ARG A 188 14.47 11.70 14.58
C ARG A 188 13.82 13.01 14.13
N ASP A 189 12.94 13.03 13.13
CA ASP A 189 12.41 14.31 12.61
C ASP A 189 11.57 15.07 13.65
N PRO A 190 11.69 16.39 13.81
CA PRO A 190 10.85 17.13 14.75
C PRO A 190 9.36 17.15 14.35
N SER A 191 9.04 17.00 13.06
CA SER A 191 7.66 17.07 12.57
C SER A 191 6.99 15.70 12.54
N ASP A 192 5.84 15.59 13.20
CA ASP A 192 5.01 14.37 13.18
C ASP A 192 4.46 14.06 11.79
N ALA A 193 4.19 15.08 10.97
CA ALA A 193 3.77 14.89 9.59
C ALA A 193 4.85 14.16 8.77
N VAL A 194 6.10 14.57 8.93
CA VAL A 194 7.26 13.91 8.28
C VAL A 194 7.38 12.48 8.76
N ARG A 195 7.29 12.22 10.07
CA ARG A 195 7.35 10.85 10.60
C ARG A 195 6.26 9.96 10.04
N VAL A 196 5.02 10.44 10.00
CA VAL A 196 3.87 9.68 9.50
C VAL A 196 4.05 9.34 8.02
N LYS A 197 4.52 10.28 7.20
CA LYS A 197 4.76 10.04 5.76
C LYS A 197 6.00 9.19 5.52
N ALA A 198 7.04 9.30 6.35
CA ALA A 198 8.18 8.40 6.32
C ALA A 198 7.77 6.95 6.64
N LEU A 199 6.93 6.74 7.66
CA LEU A 199 6.39 5.41 7.99
C LEU A 199 5.53 4.84 6.85
N TYR A 200 4.71 5.68 6.20
CA TYR A 200 3.96 5.27 5.00
C TYR A 200 4.92 4.79 3.90
N ALA A 201 5.94 5.57 3.58
CA ALA A 201 6.92 5.20 2.55
C ALA A 201 7.68 3.90 2.90
N ILE A 202 8.10 3.74 4.16
CA ILE A 202 8.72 2.50 4.66
C ILE A 202 7.78 1.33 4.46
N SER A 203 6.51 1.46 4.87
CA SER A 203 5.50 0.42 4.71
C SER A 203 5.36 -0.03 3.25
N CYS A 204 5.30 0.92 2.29
CA CYS A 204 5.23 0.61 0.87
C CYS A 204 6.49 -0.10 0.34
N LEU A 205 7.66 0.13 0.95
CA LEU A 205 8.93 -0.45 0.52
C LEU A 205 9.20 -1.86 1.08
N VAL A 206 8.49 -2.30 2.13
CA VAL A 206 8.82 -3.55 2.85
C VAL A 206 7.71 -4.61 2.81
N ARG A 207 6.44 -4.23 2.66
CA ARG A 207 5.30 -5.16 2.86
C ARG A 207 5.21 -6.28 1.82
N GLU A 208 5.60 -6.04 0.59
CA GLU A 208 5.54 -7.03 -0.50
C GLU A 208 6.89 -7.18 -1.23
N GLN A 209 7.99 -6.82 -0.57
CA GLN A 209 9.32 -6.79 -1.19
C GLN A 209 10.38 -7.39 -0.29
N GLU A 210 10.94 -8.53 -0.71
CA GLU A 210 11.94 -9.26 0.07
C GLU A 210 13.24 -8.47 0.27
N ALA A 211 13.76 -7.85 -0.81
CA ALA A 211 14.99 -7.05 -0.70
C ALA A 211 14.85 -5.84 0.24
N GLY A 212 13.67 -5.19 0.22
CA GLY A 212 13.34 -4.05 1.07
C GLY A 212 13.19 -4.48 2.54
N LEU A 213 12.53 -5.60 2.79
CA LEU A 213 12.42 -6.22 4.11
C LEU A 213 13.80 -6.59 4.67
N LEU A 214 14.65 -7.29 3.90
CA LEU A 214 16.01 -7.62 4.34
C LEU A 214 16.84 -6.37 4.65
N GLN A 215 16.70 -5.31 3.86
CA GLN A 215 17.37 -4.04 4.14
C GLN A 215 16.81 -3.36 5.40
N PHE A 216 15.50 -3.39 5.62
CA PHE A 216 14.85 -2.88 6.83
C PHE A 216 15.40 -3.59 8.08
N LEU A 217 15.50 -4.91 8.02
CA LEU A 217 16.05 -5.73 9.11
C LEU A 217 17.53 -5.40 9.38
N ARG A 218 18.36 -5.30 8.33
CA ARG A 218 19.77 -4.89 8.45
C ARG A 218 19.96 -3.47 9.03
N LEU A 219 18.96 -2.61 8.88
CA LEU A 219 18.96 -1.23 9.38
C LEU A 219 18.28 -1.09 10.74
N ASP A 220 18.05 -2.20 11.46
CA ASP A 220 17.41 -2.21 12.77
C ASP A 220 16.01 -1.56 12.75
N GLY A 221 15.26 -1.82 11.68
CA GLY A 221 13.98 -1.19 11.41
C GLY A 221 12.92 -1.48 12.48
N PHE A 222 12.93 -2.67 13.10
CA PHE A 222 12.01 -3.01 14.18
C PHE A 222 12.20 -2.14 15.42
N SER A 223 13.45 -1.80 15.78
CA SER A 223 13.72 -0.89 16.89
C SER A 223 13.18 0.52 16.62
N VAL A 224 13.34 1.00 15.38
CA VAL A 224 12.76 2.28 14.96
C VAL A 224 11.23 2.24 15.03
N LEU A 225 10.61 1.13 14.58
CA LEU A 225 9.16 0.95 14.62
C LEU A 225 8.62 0.91 16.05
N MET A 226 9.33 0.23 16.96
CA MET A 226 9.00 0.19 18.39
C MET A 226 9.03 1.58 19.01
N ARG A 227 10.08 2.38 18.75
CA ARG A 227 10.15 3.76 19.22
C ARG A 227 9.04 4.64 18.62
N ALA A 228 8.65 4.40 17.37
CA ALA A 228 7.52 5.10 16.75
C ALA A 228 6.18 4.80 17.46
N MET A 229 5.97 3.56 17.92
CA MET A 229 4.79 3.17 18.70
C MET A 229 4.75 3.79 20.10
N GLN A 230 5.90 4.09 20.70
CA GLN A 230 6.00 4.72 22.02
C GLN A 230 5.69 6.22 21.99
N ARG A 231 5.66 6.85 20.81
CA ARG A 231 5.39 8.29 20.68
C ARG A 231 3.91 8.62 20.93
N PRO A 232 3.59 9.81 21.46
CA PRO A 232 2.22 10.23 21.72
C PRO A 232 1.46 10.66 20.46
N VAL A 233 1.72 10.01 19.31
CA VAL A 233 1.12 10.33 18.01
C VAL A 233 0.27 9.16 17.55
N ARG A 234 -1.06 9.28 17.69
CA ARG A 234 -2.01 8.20 17.38
C ARG A 234 -1.77 7.57 16.00
N LYS A 235 -1.63 8.40 14.96
CA LYS A 235 -1.40 7.93 13.58
C LYS A 235 -0.13 7.07 13.45
N LEU A 236 0.94 7.38 14.20
CA LEU A 236 2.16 6.57 14.20
C LEU A 236 1.94 5.23 14.88
N LYS A 237 1.27 5.21 16.04
CA LYS A 237 0.97 3.97 16.76
C LYS A 237 0.18 2.99 15.88
N VAL A 238 -0.93 3.46 15.30
CA VAL A 238 -1.80 2.65 14.43
C VAL A 238 -1.03 2.10 13.24
N LYS A 239 -0.36 2.97 12.47
CA LYS A 239 0.36 2.55 11.27
C LYS A 239 1.56 1.65 11.57
N SER A 240 2.19 1.83 12.72
CA SER A 240 3.33 1.00 13.14
C SER A 240 2.88 -0.38 13.59
N ALA A 241 1.79 -0.48 14.36
CA ALA A 241 1.20 -1.76 14.75
C ALA A 241 0.72 -2.55 13.52
N PHE A 242 0.04 -1.87 12.58
CA PHE A 242 -0.36 -2.47 11.31
C PHE A 242 0.84 -3.01 10.53
N LEU A 243 1.90 -2.21 10.37
CA LEU A 243 3.11 -2.65 9.70
C LEU A 243 3.76 -3.84 10.42
N LEU A 244 3.85 -3.81 11.75
CA LEU A 244 4.39 -4.89 12.55
C LEU A 244 3.62 -6.20 12.34
N GLN A 245 2.29 -6.15 12.39
CA GLN A 245 1.41 -7.31 12.13
C GLN A 245 1.69 -7.90 10.75
N ASN A 246 1.79 -7.06 9.72
CA ASN A 246 2.09 -7.49 8.35
C ASN A 246 3.48 -8.16 8.22
N LEU A 247 4.48 -7.65 8.95
CA LEU A 247 5.86 -8.15 8.86
C LEU A 247 6.09 -9.44 9.66
N LEU A 248 5.43 -9.60 10.81
CA LEU A 248 5.64 -10.75 11.71
C LEU A 248 5.29 -12.09 11.06
N GLY A 249 4.28 -12.13 10.20
CA GLY A 249 3.93 -13.34 9.44
C GLY A 249 5.02 -13.77 8.45
N ARG A 250 5.82 -12.83 7.96
CA ARG A 250 6.90 -13.06 6.99
C ARG A 250 8.28 -13.25 7.62
N THR A 251 8.44 -12.95 8.90
CA THR A 251 9.73 -12.93 9.61
C THR A 251 9.69 -13.67 10.95
N PRO A 252 9.28 -14.96 10.98
CA PRO A 252 9.15 -15.72 12.22
C PRO A 252 10.46 -15.80 13.02
N GLU A 253 11.61 -15.76 12.35
CA GLU A 253 12.94 -15.77 12.97
C GLU A 253 13.24 -14.52 13.82
N TYR A 254 12.52 -13.42 13.61
CA TYR A 254 12.68 -12.19 14.40
C TYR A 254 11.78 -12.13 15.63
N LYS A 255 10.86 -13.09 15.81
CA LYS A 255 9.99 -13.14 17.01
C LYS A 255 10.80 -13.12 18.31
N GLY A 256 11.88 -13.91 18.39
CA GLY A 256 12.74 -13.96 19.57
C GLY A 256 13.47 -12.65 19.88
N THR A 257 13.99 -11.98 18.86
CA THR A 257 14.61 -10.65 19.00
C THR A 257 13.58 -9.63 19.49
N LEU A 258 12.38 -9.62 18.91
CA LEU A 258 11.30 -8.71 19.28
C LEU A 258 10.82 -8.91 20.72
N CYS A 259 10.63 -10.17 21.13
CA CYS A 259 10.33 -10.55 22.51
C CYS A 259 11.43 -10.08 23.46
N SER A 260 12.71 -10.35 23.14
CA SER A 260 13.85 -9.94 23.97
C SER A 260 14.00 -8.40 24.09
N MET A 261 13.50 -7.65 23.11
CA MET A 261 13.45 -6.18 23.15
C MET A 261 12.24 -5.63 23.93
N GLY A 262 11.38 -6.49 24.45
CA GLY A 262 10.21 -6.11 25.23
C GLY A 262 8.99 -5.75 24.39
N MET A 263 8.87 -6.26 23.15
CA MET A 263 7.75 -5.94 22.26
C MET A 263 6.40 -6.39 22.84
N VAL A 264 6.36 -7.53 23.54
CA VAL A 264 5.12 -8.02 24.19
C VAL A 264 4.60 -7.00 25.18
N GLN A 265 5.45 -6.53 26.10
CA GLN A 265 5.10 -5.54 27.13
C GLN A 265 4.62 -4.23 26.49
N GLN A 266 5.25 -3.81 25.38
CA GLN A 266 4.82 -2.64 24.62
C GLN A 266 3.43 -2.83 23.99
N LEU A 267 3.17 -3.95 23.32
CA LEU A 267 1.85 -4.23 22.73
C LEU A 267 0.76 -4.32 23.81
N VAL A 268 1.04 -4.99 24.94
CA VAL A 268 0.10 -5.03 26.07
C VAL A 268 -0.16 -3.65 26.65
N SER A 269 0.85 -2.77 26.74
CA SER A 269 0.66 -1.38 27.17
C SER A 269 -0.26 -0.60 26.22
N LEU A 270 -0.22 -0.88 24.91
CA LEU A 270 -1.11 -0.28 23.93
C LEU A 270 -2.54 -0.80 24.09
N ILE A 271 -2.73 -2.09 24.42
CA ILE A 271 -4.06 -2.67 24.64
C ILE A 271 -4.80 -2.01 25.81
N ARG A 272 -4.06 -1.56 26.84
CA ARG A 272 -4.62 -0.84 27.99
C ARG A 272 -5.08 0.59 27.69
N THR A 273 -4.79 1.12 26.51
CA THR A 273 -5.26 2.46 26.13
C THR A 273 -6.74 2.45 25.76
N GLU A 274 -7.33 3.64 25.58
CA GLU A 274 -8.72 3.79 25.14
C GLU A 274 -8.99 3.00 23.85
N HIS A 275 -10.02 2.15 23.88
CA HIS A 275 -10.36 1.27 22.77
C HIS A 275 -10.62 2.05 21.48
N SER A 276 -10.11 1.52 20.38
CA SER A 276 -10.38 1.99 19.03
C SER A 276 -9.87 0.98 18.00
N PRO A 277 -10.25 1.08 16.71
CA PRO A 277 -10.02 0.02 15.71
C PRO A 277 -8.56 -0.43 15.52
N PHE A 278 -7.57 0.37 15.96
CA PHE A 278 -6.17 -0.07 15.86
C PHE A 278 -5.80 -1.22 16.79
N HIS A 279 -6.62 -1.49 17.83
CA HIS A 279 -6.40 -2.57 18.77
C HIS A 279 -6.42 -3.93 18.09
N GLU A 280 -7.24 -4.10 17.06
CA GLU A 280 -7.22 -5.25 16.17
C GLU A 280 -5.79 -5.55 15.67
N HIS A 281 -5.07 -4.54 15.16
CA HIS A 281 -3.71 -4.73 14.65
C HIS A 281 -2.69 -5.03 15.77
N VAL A 282 -2.88 -4.44 16.95
CA VAL A 282 -2.00 -4.69 18.11
C VAL A 282 -2.18 -6.13 18.60
N LEU A 283 -3.42 -6.59 18.72
CA LEU A 283 -3.77 -7.95 19.12
C LEU A 283 -3.37 -8.96 18.05
N GLY A 284 -3.53 -8.64 16.77
CA GLY A 284 -3.04 -9.47 15.66
C GLY A 284 -1.52 -9.61 15.63
N ALA A 285 -0.77 -8.53 15.91
CA ALA A 285 0.68 -8.59 16.08
C ALA A 285 1.07 -9.45 17.29
N LEU A 286 0.39 -9.28 18.43
CA LEU A 286 0.63 -10.09 19.63
C LEU A 286 0.32 -11.57 19.39
N CYS A 287 -0.79 -11.87 18.70
CA CYS A 287 -1.16 -13.21 18.29
C CYS A 287 -0.07 -13.85 17.42
N SER A 288 0.50 -13.07 16.49
CA SER A 288 1.59 -13.53 15.63
C SER A 288 2.87 -13.83 16.43
N LEU A 289 3.16 -13.04 17.48
CA LEU A 289 4.31 -13.27 18.37
C LEU A 289 4.17 -14.53 19.23
N VAL A 290 2.95 -14.95 19.61
CA VAL A 290 2.76 -16.15 20.44
C VAL A 290 2.53 -17.44 19.63
N THR A 291 2.05 -17.32 18.39
CA THR A 291 1.75 -18.48 17.55
C THR A 291 3.04 -19.26 17.24
N ASP A 292 3.05 -20.55 17.59
CA ASP A 292 4.19 -21.47 17.44
C ASP A 292 5.50 -20.96 18.08
N PHE A 293 5.40 -20.12 19.12
CA PHE A 293 6.56 -19.48 19.73
C PHE A 293 6.48 -19.46 21.28
N PRO A 294 7.06 -20.46 21.96
CA PRO A 294 6.94 -20.62 23.42
C PRO A 294 7.45 -19.45 24.27
N GLN A 295 8.50 -18.74 23.80
CA GLN A 295 9.00 -17.57 24.52
C GLN A 295 7.96 -16.44 24.54
N GLY A 296 7.26 -16.20 23.43
CA GLY A 296 6.17 -15.22 23.37
C GLY A 296 5.02 -15.59 24.31
N VAL A 297 4.65 -16.87 24.37
CA VAL A 297 3.65 -17.38 25.33
C VAL A 297 4.10 -17.15 26.77
N LYS A 298 5.37 -17.44 27.09
CA LYS A 298 5.92 -17.21 28.44
C LYS A 298 5.83 -15.74 28.83
N GLU A 299 6.26 -14.82 27.95
CA GLU A 299 6.19 -13.39 28.22
C GLU A 299 4.75 -12.91 28.41
N CYS A 300 3.79 -13.41 27.63
CA CYS A 300 2.37 -13.10 27.81
C CYS A 300 1.80 -13.58 29.15
N ARG A 301 2.36 -14.64 29.75
CA ARG A 301 1.95 -15.21 31.04
C ARG A 301 2.57 -14.49 32.25
N GLU A 302 3.44 -13.51 32.04
CA GLU A 302 4.06 -12.78 33.15
C GLU A 302 2.96 -12.08 34.00
N PRO A 303 2.88 -12.34 35.32
CA PRO A 303 1.82 -11.82 36.17
C PRO A 303 1.73 -10.30 36.17
N GLU A 304 2.87 -9.61 36.04
CA GLU A 304 2.96 -8.15 35.98
C GLU A 304 2.20 -7.53 34.79
N LEU A 305 1.96 -8.33 33.74
CA LEU A 305 1.20 -7.88 32.58
C LEU A 305 -0.31 -7.98 32.76
N GLY A 306 -0.82 -8.84 33.66
CA GLY A 306 -2.27 -9.02 33.85
C GLY A 306 -3.03 -9.24 32.53
N LEU A 307 -2.39 -9.88 31.53
CA LEU A 307 -2.92 -9.95 30.17
C LEU A 307 -4.19 -10.80 30.09
N GLU A 308 -4.31 -11.85 30.91
CA GLU A 308 -5.49 -12.71 30.92
C GLU A 308 -6.77 -11.93 31.28
N GLU A 309 -6.73 -11.18 32.38
CA GLU A 309 -7.86 -10.35 32.83
C GLU A 309 -8.20 -9.29 31.76
N LEU A 310 -7.18 -8.61 31.23
CA LEU A 310 -7.34 -7.59 30.19
C LEU A 310 -8.02 -8.14 28.92
N LEU A 311 -7.61 -9.34 28.47
CA LEU A 311 -8.22 -9.98 27.30
C LEU A 311 -9.66 -10.45 27.59
N ARG A 312 -9.94 -10.96 28.80
CA ARG A 312 -11.31 -11.37 29.18
C ARG A 312 -12.25 -10.18 29.24
N GLU A 313 -11.82 -9.06 29.83
CA GLU A 313 -12.58 -7.80 29.83
C GLU A 313 -12.82 -7.29 28.42
N ARG A 314 -11.78 -7.30 27.57
CA ARG A 314 -11.90 -6.89 26.17
C ARG A 314 -12.86 -7.79 25.39
N SER A 315 -12.76 -9.11 25.50
CA SER A 315 -13.68 -10.04 24.83
C SER A 315 -15.14 -9.84 25.26
N GLN A 316 -15.41 -9.46 26.51
CA GLN A 316 -16.77 -9.14 26.95
C GLN A 316 -17.28 -7.85 26.32
N LEU A 317 -16.44 -6.81 26.25
CA LEU A 317 -16.78 -5.55 25.60
C LEU A 317 -17.12 -5.72 24.11
N LEU A 318 -16.36 -6.56 23.40
CA LEU A 318 -16.48 -6.69 21.94
C LEU A 318 -17.58 -7.67 21.50
N ARG A 319 -18.14 -8.48 22.40
CA ARG A 319 -19.04 -9.60 22.05
C ARG A 319 -20.31 -9.18 21.30
N GLU A 320 -20.81 -7.98 21.55
CA GLU A 320 -22.04 -7.46 20.94
C GLU A 320 -21.78 -6.54 19.73
N HIS A 321 -20.52 -6.33 19.36
CA HIS A 321 -20.09 -5.41 18.33
C HIS A 321 -19.51 -6.16 17.12
N GLU A 322 -20.34 -6.40 16.11
CA GLU A 322 -19.92 -7.09 14.86
C GLU A 322 -18.77 -6.37 14.16
N GLU A 323 -18.64 -5.05 14.32
CA GLU A 323 -17.55 -4.25 13.76
C GLU A 323 -16.16 -4.60 14.32
N PHE A 324 -16.08 -5.32 15.45
CA PHE A 324 -14.82 -5.71 16.10
C PHE A 324 -14.62 -7.23 16.14
N GLN A 325 -15.27 -7.97 15.25
CA GLN A 325 -15.19 -9.43 15.21
C GLN A 325 -13.74 -9.94 15.06
N GLU A 326 -12.93 -9.33 14.21
CA GLU A 326 -11.51 -9.70 14.04
C GLU A 326 -10.69 -9.48 15.33
N GLU A 327 -10.96 -8.38 16.05
CA GLU A 327 -10.32 -8.09 17.33
C GLU A 327 -10.71 -9.13 18.39
N LEU A 328 -11.99 -9.53 18.42
CA LEU A 328 -12.50 -10.56 19.32
C LEU A 328 -11.85 -11.92 19.04
N GLU A 329 -11.74 -12.32 17.78
CA GLU A 329 -11.07 -13.56 17.37
C GLU A 329 -9.59 -13.59 17.83
N PHE A 330 -8.87 -12.49 17.71
CA PHE A 330 -7.50 -12.40 18.23
C PHE A 330 -7.46 -12.52 19.76
N CYS A 331 -8.40 -11.91 20.49
CA CYS A 331 -8.48 -12.04 21.94
C CYS A 331 -8.72 -13.49 22.38
N GLU A 332 -9.70 -14.17 21.76
CA GLU A 332 -10.02 -15.56 22.07
C GLU A 332 -8.86 -16.50 21.73
N LYS A 333 -8.20 -16.28 20.59
CA LYS A 333 -7.01 -17.05 20.21
C LYS A 333 -5.85 -16.84 21.18
N LEU A 334 -5.62 -15.62 21.63
CA LEU A 334 -4.60 -15.31 22.65
C LEU A 334 -4.94 -16.00 23.98
N LEU A 335 -6.20 -15.95 24.42
CA LEU A 335 -6.68 -16.65 25.62
C LEU A 335 -6.47 -18.16 25.51
N HIS A 336 -6.77 -18.74 24.35
CA HIS A 336 -6.57 -20.15 24.09
C HIS A 336 -5.08 -20.54 24.13
N ILE A 337 -4.24 -19.88 23.34
CA ILE A 337 -2.81 -20.21 23.23
C ILE A 337 -2.07 -19.95 24.54
N CYS A 338 -2.36 -18.83 25.21
CA CYS A 338 -1.58 -18.39 26.36
C CYS A 338 -2.15 -18.88 27.69
N PHE A 339 -3.46 -19.02 27.86
CA PHE A 339 -4.06 -19.25 29.19
C PHE A 339 -4.92 -20.51 29.28
N SER A 340 -5.08 -21.24 28.18
CA SER A 340 -5.63 -22.60 28.26
C SER A 340 -4.49 -23.56 28.55
N SER A 341 -4.55 -24.22 29.69
CA SER A 341 -3.68 -25.36 29.98
C SER A 341 -3.91 -26.44 28.93
N PRO A 342 -2.86 -27.07 28.34
CA PRO A 342 -3.05 -28.42 27.84
C PRO A 342 -3.56 -29.23 29.02
N THR A 343 -4.73 -29.84 28.88
CA THR A 343 -5.17 -30.87 29.81
C THR A 343 -4.02 -31.83 30.03
N ASP A 344 -3.66 -31.98 31.30
CA ASP A 344 -2.73 -32.98 31.80
C ASP A 344 -3.31 -34.36 31.45
N ASP A 345 -2.99 -34.85 30.25
CA ASP A 345 -3.18 -36.25 29.84
C ASP A 345 -1.93 -37.06 30.23
N SER A 346 -1.32 -36.70 31.37
CA SER A 346 -0.40 -37.57 32.10
C SER A 346 -1.13 -38.10 33.33
N MET A 347 -1.12 -39.43 33.46
CA MET A 347 -1.66 -40.27 34.53
C MET A 347 -3.04 -40.90 34.28
N ASP A 348 -3.04 -41.92 33.42
CA ASP A 348 -3.48 -43.25 33.84
C ASP A 348 -2.86 -44.32 32.93
N ARG A 349 -1.67 -44.81 33.31
CA ARG A 349 -1.15 -46.14 32.94
C ARG A 349 -0.33 -46.74 34.06
#